data_AF-A0ABC9Z1Y1-F1
#
_entry.id   AF-A0ABC9Z1Y1-F1
#
_cell.length_a   1.000
_cell.length_b   1.000
_cell.length_c   1.000
_cell.angle_alpha   90.00
_cell.angle_beta   90.00
_cell.angle_gamma   90.00
#
_symmetry.space_group_name_H-M   'P 1'
#
loop_
_entity.id
_entity.type
_entity.pdbx_description
1 polymer ?
#
loop_
_entity_poly.entity_id
_entity_poly.type
_entity_poly.pdbx_seq_one_letter_code
_entity_poly.pdbx_strand_id
1 'polypeptide(L)'
;MAISASDPVMVKLFSGLRPRTFARLITTLRREGADRPLRGRPWGLCFEDRVLLVATYWRTNLTMRQLAAVFGVSKSAAARG
;
A
#
# COMPACT_ATOMS: atom_id res chain seq x y z
N MET A 1 -10.29 5.55 10.15
CA MET A 1 -10.21 6.00 8.74
C MET A 1 -9.04 5.24 8.12
N ALA A 2 -9.33 4.20 7.34
CA ALA A 2 -8.29 3.33 6.77
C ALA A 2 -7.83 3.91 5.43
N ILE A 3 -6.51 3.94 5.19
CA ILE A 3 -5.97 4.33 3.89
C ILE A 3 -6.13 3.17 2.93
N SER A 4 -6.76 3.41 1.77
CA SER A 4 -6.90 2.40 0.72
C SER A 4 -6.57 2.97 -0.65
N ALA A 5 -5.92 2.16 -1.47
CA ALA A 5 -5.70 2.42 -2.89
C ALA A 5 -6.98 2.38 -3.73
N SER A 6 -8.09 1.88 -3.17
CA SER A 6 -9.42 1.95 -3.79
C SER A 6 -9.99 3.37 -3.79
N ASP A 7 -9.51 4.25 -2.89
CA ASP A 7 -9.90 5.66 -2.85
C ASP A 7 -8.94 6.50 -3.71
N PRO A 8 -9.40 7.08 -4.85
CA PRO A 8 -8.57 7.88 -5.73
C PRO A 8 -8.04 9.16 -5.08
N VAL A 9 -8.72 9.69 -4.05
CA VAL A 9 -8.25 10.84 -3.27
C VAL A 9 -7.03 10.45 -2.45
N MET A 10 -7.07 9.28 -1.81
CA MET A 10 -5.95 8.76 -1.02
C MET A 10 -4.75 8.41 -1.89
N VAL A 11 -4.98 7.77 -3.06
CA VAL A 11 -3.90 7.52 -4.03
C VAL A 11 -3.19 8.82 -4.40
N LYS A 12 -3.94 9.87 -4.72
CA LYS A 12 -3.36 11.16 -5.10
C LYS A 12 -2.61 11.83 -3.94
N LEU A 13 -3.19 11.83 -2.75
CA LEU A 13 -2.59 12.47 -1.57
C LEU A 13 -1.28 11.81 -1.14
N PHE A 14 -1.25 10.47 -1.11
CA PHE A 14 -0.15 9.73 -0.52
C PHE A 14 0.93 9.35 -1.55
N SER A 15 0.56 8.88 -2.75
CA SER A 15 1.55 8.59 -3.80
C SER A 15 1.98 9.82 -4.60
N GLY A 16 1.18 10.89 -4.62
CA GLY A 16 1.39 12.03 -5.52
C GLY A 16 1.05 11.74 -6.99
N LEU A 17 0.65 10.51 -7.31
CA LEU A 17 0.30 10.10 -8.66
C LEU A 17 -1.19 10.31 -8.95
N ARG A 18 -1.53 10.57 -10.22
CA ARG A 18 -2.92 10.47 -10.68
C ARG A 18 -3.38 9.00 -10.57
N PRO A 19 -4.66 8.72 -10.22
CA PRO A 19 -5.16 7.35 -10.09
C PRO A 19 -4.89 6.46 -11.32
N ARG A 20 -4.99 7.03 -12.52
CA ARG A 20 -4.69 6.33 -13.78
C ARG A 20 -3.22 5.94 -13.91
N THR A 21 -2.30 6.80 -13.48
CA THR A 21 -0.85 6.52 -13.46
C THR A 21 -0.52 5.45 -12.44
N PHE A 22 -1.16 5.51 -11.27
CA PHE A 22 -1.03 4.50 -10.23
C PHE A 22 -1.53 3.12 -10.71
N ALA A 23 -2.69 3.04 -11.37
CA ALA A 23 -3.19 1.79 -11.94
C ALA A 23 -2.24 1.18 -12.99
N ARG A 24 -1.60 2.02 -13.82
CA ARG A 24 -0.55 1.57 -14.75
C ARG A 24 0.65 0.99 -14.01
N LEU A 25 1.11 1.65 -12.94
CA LEU A 25 2.20 1.16 -12.09
C LEU A 25 1.87 -0.21 -11.49
N ILE A 26 0.67 -0.38 -10.91
CA ILE A 26 0.21 -1.66 -10.37
C ILE A 26 0.25 -2.75 -11.44
N THR A 27 -0.24 -2.45 -12.65
CA THR A 27 -0.28 -3.41 -13.75
C THR A 27 1.13 -3.83 -14.17
N THR A 28 2.07 -2.89 -14.26
CA THR A 28 3.48 -3.19 -14.55
C THR A 28 4.11 -4.03 -13.45
N LEU A 29 3.92 -3.66 -12.18
CA LEU A 29 4.48 -4.39 -11.04
C LEU A 29 3.92 -5.81 -10.92
N ARG A 30 2.65 -6.03 -11.25
CA ARG A 30 2.08 -7.38 -11.33
C ARG A 30 2.73 -8.20 -12.44
N ARG A 31 3.01 -7.61 -13.61
CA ARG A 31 3.70 -8.27 -14.73
C ARG A 31 5.15 -8.63 -14.38
N GLU A 32 5.83 -7.78 -13.62
CA GLU A 32 7.18 -8.02 -13.09
C GLU A 32 7.19 -9.03 -11.91
N GLY A 33 6.03 -9.54 -11.48
CA GLY A 33 5.93 -10.53 -10.42
C GLY A 33 6.10 -9.97 -9.00
N ALA A 34 5.99 -8.66 -8.80
CA ALA A 34 6.10 -8.01 -7.50
C ALA A 34 4.92 -8.34 -6.55
N ASP A 35 3.83 -8.91 -7.08
CA ASP A 35 2.71 -9.43 -6.27
C ASP A 35 3.03 -10.76 -5.57
N ARG A 36 4.22 -11.34 -5.81
CA ARG A 36 4.62 -12.53 -5.06
C ARG A 36 4.65 -12.21 -3.57
N PRO A 37 3.99 -13.02 -2.73
CA PRO A 37 4.10 -12.86 -1.29
C PRO A 37 5.57 -13.00 -0.89
N LEU A 38 6.12 -11.94 -0.29
CA LEU A 38 7.44 -11.97 0.34
C LEU A 38 7.39 -13.07 1.40
N ARG A 39 8.33 -14.04 1.38
CA ARG A 39 8.38 -15.16 2.33
C ARG A 39 8.18 -14.66 3.77
N GLY A 40 7.02 -14.97 4.35
CA GLY A 40 6.57 -14.45 5.65
C GLY A 40 5.05 -14.45 5.80
N ARG A 41 4.55 -13.97 6.95
CA ARG A 41 3.11 -13.92 7.25
C ARG A 41 2.37 -13.10 6.18
N PRO A 42 1.25 -13.60 5.62
CA PRO A 42 0.49 -12.87 4.62
C PRO A 42 0.11 -11.51 5.18
N TRP A 43 0.48 -10.45 4.45
CA TRP A 43 0.05 -9.11 4.79
C TRP A 43 -1.48 -9.07 4.66
N GLY A 44 -2.18 -8.59 5.68
CA GLY A 44 -3.63 -8.35 5.62
C GLY A 44 -4.03 -7.20 4.69
N LEU A 45 -3.14 -6.79 3.78
CA LEU A 45 -3.29 -5.68 2.85
C LEU A 45 -3.23 -6.21 1.40
N CYS A 46 -4.13 -5.70 0.57
CA CYS A 46 -4.14 -5.94 -0.87
C CYS A 46 -2.85 -5.43 -1.52
N PHE A 47 -2.50 -5.97 -2.69
CA PHE A 47 -1.28 -5.59 -3.40
C PHE A 47 -1.20 -4.09 -3.67
N GLU A 48 -2.34 -3.49 -4.05
CA GLU A 48 -2.47 -2.06 -4.31
C GLU A 48 -2.17 -1.22 -3.06
N ASP A 49 -2.66 -1.65 -1.90
CA ASP A 49 -2.40 -0.97 -0.63
C ASP A 49 -0.92 -1.08 -0.24
N ARG A 50 -0.25 -2.21 -0.52
CA ARG A 50 1.19 -2.36 -0.32
C ARG A 50 2.00 -1.43 -1.23
N VAL A 51 1.61 -1.28 -2.49
CA VAL A 51 2.29 -0.35 -3.41
C VAL A 51 2.06 1.10 -3.00
N LEU A 52 0.84 1.45 -2.56
CA LEU A 52 0.55 2.78 -2.02
C LEU A 52 1.39 3.06 -0.77
N LEU A 53 1.56 2.06 0.09
CA LEU A 53 2.40 2.10 1.28
C LEU A 53 3.87 2.36 0.92
N VAL A 54 4.43 1.61 -0.03
CA VAL A 54 5.81 1.81 -0.50
C VAL A 54 5.99 3.16 -1.19
N ALA A 55 5.02 3.61 -2.01
CA ALA A 55 5.06 4.92 -2.65
C ALA A 55 5.04 6.06 -1.62
N THR A 56 4.24 5.90 -0.56
CA THR A 56 4.18 6.86 0.55
C THR A 56 5.52 6.90 1.29
N TYR A 57 6.09 5.72 1.61
CA TYR A 57 7.41 5.59 2.23
C TYR A 57 8.46 6.35 1.43
N TRP A 58 8.55 6.09 0.13
CA TRP A 58 9.53 6.72 -0.75
C TRP A 58 9.37 8.25 -0.83
N ARG A 59 8.13 8.75 -0.83
CA ARG A 59 7.85 10.18 -0.97
C ARG A 59 8.09 10.98 0.31
N THR A 60 7.81 10.37 1.46
CA THR A 60 7.78 11.08 2.74
C THR A 60 8.96 10.76 3.65
N ASN A 61 9.83 9.82 3.25
CA ASN A 61 10.97 9.34 4.04
C ASN A 61 10.57 8.95 5.48
N LEU A 62 9.30 8.60 5.67
CA LEU A 62 8.70 8.29 6.96
C LEU A 62 9.18 6.92 7.41
N THR A 63 9.62 6.82 8.66
CA THR A 63 10.03 5.53 9.24
C THR A 63 8.87 4.53 9.23
N MET A 64 9.16 3.23 9.06
CA MET A 64 8.14 2.14 9.02
C MET A 64 7.13 2.19 10.19
N ARG A 65 7.53 2.74 11.35
CA ARG A 65 6.69 2.93 12.54
C ARG A 65 5.57 3.96 12.34
N GLN A 66 5.87 5.10 11.74
CA GLN A 66 4.84 6.12 11.43
C GLN A 66 3.91 5.61 10.34
N LEU A 67 4.47 4.84 9.42
CA LEU A 67 3.76 4.25 8.31
C LEU A 67 2.74 3.19 8.76
N ALA A 68 3.09 2.34 9.74
CA ALA A 68 2.17 1.39 10.37
C ALA A 68 0.99 2.09 11.09
N ALA A 69 1.23 3.26 11.68
CA ALA A 69 0.19 4.06 12.33
C ALA A 69 -0.76 4.72 11.30
N VAL A 70 -0.22 5.19 10.18
CA VAL A 70 -0.97 5.89 9.12
C VAL A 70 -1.78 4.94 8.24
N PHE A 71 -1.23 3.78 7.87
CA PHE A 71 -1.94 2.75 7.09
C PHE A 71 -2.87 1.88 7.95
N GLY A 72 -2.95 2.11 9.26
CA GLY A 72 -3.85 1.36 10.12
C GLY A 72 -3.52 -0.13 10.13
N VAL A 73 -2.23 -0.51 10.19
CA VAL A 73 -1.84 -1.84 10.66
C VAL A 73 -2.03 -1.86 12.18
N SER A 74 -3.26 -1.64 12.63
CA SER A 74 -3.66 -2.04 13.97
C SER A 74 -3.78 -3.55 13.98
N LYS A 75 -3.32 -4.12 15.09
CA LYS A 75 -3.40 -5.53 15.54
C LYS A 75 -4.69 -6.31 15.19
N SER A 76 -5.75 -5.64 14.73
CA SER A 76 -7.12 -6.13 14.56
C SER A 76 -7.47 -6.65 13.16
N ALA A 77 -6.67 -6.42 12.12
CA ALA A 77 -6.91 -6.99 10.78
C ALA A 77 -6.12 -8.28 10.51
N ALA A 78 -5.09 -8.58 11.33
CA ALA A 78 -4.27 -9.79 11.21
C ALA A 78 -4.75 -10.95 12.13
N ALA A 79 -5.85 -10.74 12.86
CA ALA A 79 -6.33 -11.66 13.89
C ALA A 79 -7.87 -11.74 13.94
N ARG A 80 -8.52 -12.07 12.81
CA ARG A 80 -9.85 -12.70 12.80
C ARG A 80 -10.01 -13.52 11.52
N GLY A 81 -10.18 -14.83 11.69
CA GLY A 81 -10.44 -15.81 10.64
C GLY A 81 -9.27 -16.75 10.45
#